data_AF-A0A4Y2SPK3-F1
#
_entry.id   AF-A0A4Y2SPK3-F1
#
_cell.length_a   1.000
_cell.length_b   1.000
_cell.length_c   1.000
_cell.angle_alpha   90.00
_cell.angle_beta   90.00
_cell.angle_gamma   90.00
#
_symmetry.space_group_name_H-M   'P 1'
#
loop_
_entity.id
_entity.type
_entity.pdbx_description
1 polymer ?
#
loop_
_entity_poly.entity_id
_entity_poly.type
_entity_poly.pdbx_seq_one_letter_code
_entity_poly.pdbx_strand_id
1 'polypeptide(L)'
;MHSHSPSRKPVKFKRTFSTKKCMAAVFWDRKGVLLVEFMPRGTTITAASYSKTLQRLRRAIQNKRRGMLSSGVVLLQDNARPHTAVATTILLQRFG
;
A
#
# COMPACT_ATOMS: atom_id res chain seq x y z
N MET A 1 11.49 -44.17 30.28
CA MET A 1 11.37 -42.76 30.74
C MET A 1 11.27 -41.86 29.52
N HIS A 2 10.08 -41.33 29.21
CA HIS A 2 9.90 -40.45 28.05
C HIS A 2 10.20 -39.00 28.47
N SER A 3 11.25 -38.42 27.88
CA SER A 3 11.62 -37.02 28.07
C SER A 3 10.63 -36.13 27.33
N HIS A 4 9.79 -35.40 28.08
CA HIS A 4 8.95 -34.36 27.54
C HIS A 4 9.78 -33.10 27.25
N SER A 5 10.24 -32.95 26.02
CA SER A 5 10.81 -31.69 25.54
C SER A 5 9.73 -30.60 25.57
N PRO A 6 9.95 -29.45 26.23
CA PRO A 6 8.95 -28.38 26.26
C PRO A 6 8.79 -27.77 24.86
N SER A 7 7.58 -27.87 24.31
CA SER A 7 7.21 -27.24 23.04
C SER A 7 7.42 -25.73 23.12
N ARG A 8 8.29 -25.20 22.25
CA ARG A 8 8.67 -23.79 22.20
C ARG A 8 7.48 -22.98 21.68
N LYS A 9 6.82 -22.21 22.55
CA LYS A 9 5.68 -21.36 22.15
C LYS A 9 6.09 -20.40 21.01
N PRO A 10 5.23 -20.18 19.99
CA PRO A 10 5.55 -19.26 18.89
C PRO A 10 5.92 -17.87 19.42
N VAL A 11 7.12 -17.40 19.07
CA VAL A 11 7.55 -16.05 19.40
C VAL A 11 6.82 -15.07 18.49
N LYS A 12 6.03 -14.16 19.08
CA LYS A 12 5.36 -13.10 18.31
C LYS A 12 6.42 -12.16 17.70
N PHE A 13 6.32 -11.91 16.40
CA PHE A 13 7.17 -10.92 15.72
C PHE A 13 6.99 -9.55 16.38
N LYS A 14 8.10 -8.89 16.76
CA LYS A 14 8.07 -7.56 17.37
C LYS A 14 7.48 -6.55 16.37
N ARG A 15 6.38 -5.90 16.76
CA ARG A 15 5.69 -4.87 15.95
C ARG A 15 6.24 -3.45 16.13
N THR A 16 7.35 -3.27 16.83
CA THR A 16 7.92 -1.94 17.07
C THR A 16 8.51 -1.37 15.79
N PHE A 17 7.96 -0.23 15.35
CA PHE A 17 8.54 0.52 14.24
C PHE A 17 9.92 1.06 14.62
N SER A 18 10.88 0.93 13.72
CA SER A 18 12.16 1.63 13.88
C SER A 18 11.94 3.13 13.70
N THR A 19 12.35 3.93 14.68
CA THR A 19 12.28 5.40 14.64
C THR A 19 13.14 6.02 13.53
N LYS A 20 14.02 5.23 12.91
CA LYS A 20 14.89 5.65 11.82
C LYS A 20 14.30 5.34 10.43
N LYS A 21 13.26 4.50 10.33
CA LYS A 21 12.69 4.08 9.04
C LYS A 21 11.52 4.98 8.62
N CYS A 22 11.48 5.28 7.33
CA CYS A 22 10.38 5.96 6.65
C CYS A 22 9.76 4.99 5.63
N MET A 23 8.44 5.04 5.48
CA MET A 23 7.74 4.26 4.46
C MET A 23 7.46 5.16 3.25
N ALA A 24 7.66 4.63 2.05
CA ALA A 24 7.33 5.31 0.81
C ALA A 24 6.37 4.45 -0.03
N ALA A 25 5.29 5.06 -0.51
CA ALA A 25 4.42 4.48 -1.52
C ALA A 25 4.85 5.01 -2.89
N VAL A 26 5.21 4.11 -3.81
CA VAL A 26 5.71 4.46 -5.14
C VAL A 26 4.82 3.82 -6.20
N PHE A 27 4.28 4.66 -7.09
CA PHE A 27 3.48 4.23 -8.23
C PHE A 27 4.16 4.64 -9.52
N TRP A 28 4.24 3.71 -10.47
CA TRP A 28 4.98 3.88 -11.71
C TRP A 28 4.38 3.01 -12.81
N ASP A 29 4.72 3.33 -14.05
CA ASP A 29 4.39 2.55 -15.24
C ASP A 29 5.63 2.40 -16.15
N ARG A 30 5.45 1.79 -17.33
CA ARG A 30 6.53 1.64 -18.32
C ARG A 30 7.18 2.95 -18.78
N LYS A 31 6.54 4.10 -18.54
CA LYS A 31 7.03 5.44 -18.88
C LYS A 31 7.66 6.14 -17.67
N GLY A 32 7.79 5.45 -16.52
CA GLY A 32 8.44 5.94 -15.31
C GLY A 32 7.50 6.24 -14.15
N VAL A 33 8.01 6.99 -13.17
CA VAL A 33 7.35 7.23 -11.89
C VAL A 33 6.21 8.25 -11.99
N LEU A 34 5.05 7.89 -11.46
CA LEU A 34 3.85 8.74 -11.41
C LEU A 34 3.75 9.51 -10.10
N LEU A 35 3.90 8.80 -8.98
CA LEU A 35 3.74 9.35 -7.63
C LEU A 35 4.72 8.67 -6.66
N VAL A 36 5.36 9.48 -5.83
CA VAL A 36 6.10 9.02 -4.63
C VAL A 36 5.50 9.77 -3.45
N GLU A 37 5.00 9.03 -2.46
CA GLU A 37 4.51 9.60 -1.21
C GLU A 37 5.31 9.04 -0.04
N PHE A 38 6.05 9.91 0.65
CA PHE A 38 6.74 9.57 1.89
C PHE A 38 5.79 9.76 3.07
N MET A 39 5.70 8.75 3.92
CA MET A 39 4.90 8.81 5.13
C MET A 39 5.71 9.36 6.31
N PRO A 40 5.06 10.04 7.26
CA PRO A 40 5.74 10.41 8.50
C PRO A 40 6.31 9.18 9.21
N ARG A 41 7.45 9.34 9.86
CA ARG A 41 8.11 8.23 10.57
C ARG A 41 7.21 7.65 11.66
N GLY A 42 7.26 6.34 11.83
CA GLY A 42 6.43 5.64 12.82
C GLY A 42 4.94 5.55 12.48
N THR A 43 4.52 6.04 11.30
CA THR A 43 3.15 5.86 10.82
C THR A 43 3.01 4.58 10.00
N THR A 44 1.78 4.05 9.96
CA THR A 44 1.42 2.87 9.15
C THR A 44 0.42 3.31 8.09
N ILE A 45 0.49 2.70 6.89
CA ILE A 45 -0.57 2.83 5.90
C ILE A 45 -1.86 2.25 6.49
N THR A 46 -2.87 3.10 6.64
CA THR A 46 -4.26 2.72 6.90
C THR A 46 -5.06 2.77 5.61
N ALA A 47 -6.22 2.11 5.57
CA ALA A 47 -7.11 2.18 4.41
C ALA A 47 -7.48 3.64 4.06
N ALA A 48 -7.73 4.49 5.06
CA ALA A 48 -8.04 5.91 4.85
C ALA A 48 -6.87 6.68 4.21
N SER A 49 -5.65 6.50 4.74
CA SER A 49 -4.46 7.14 4.17
C SER A 49 -4.20 6.65 2.74
N TYR A 50 -4.38 5.35 2.50
CA TYR A 50 -4.20 4.75 1.19
C TYR A 50 -5.21 5.26 0.16
N SER A 51 -6.48 5.38 0.54
CA SER A 51 -7.51 5.98 -0.32
C SER A 51 -7.16 7.41 -0.73
N LYS A 52 -6.55 8.21 0.16
CA LYS A 52 -6.06 9.56 -0.18
C LYS A 52 -4.90 9.51 -1.17
N THR A 53 -3.96 8.59 -1.00
CA THR A 53 -2.87 8.36 -1.95
C THR A 53 -3.39 7.96 -3.32
N LEU A 54 -4.39 7.07 -3.38
CA LEU A 54 -5.06 6.67 -4.63
C LEU A 54 -5.71 7.87 -5.34
N GLN A 55 -6.43 8.74 -4.62
CA GLN A 55 -6.98 9.95 -5.23
C GLN A 55 -5.90 10.87 -5.83
N ARG A 56 -4.74 10.99 -5.17
CA ARG A 56 -3.58 11.73 -5.71
C ARG A 56 -2.98 11.03 -6.93
N LEU A 57 -2.90 9.70 -6.91
CA LEU A 57 -2.43 8.91 -8.05
C LEU A 57 -3.33 9.12 -9.27
N ARG A 58 -4.66 9.11 -9.11
CA ARG A 58 -5.59 9.39 -10.22
C ARG A 58 -5.31 10.74 -10.86
N ARG A 59 -5.10 11.80 -10.05
CA ARG A 59 -4.72 13.13 -10.55
C ARG A 59 -3.34 13.12 -11.23
N ALA A 60 -2.37 12.38 -10.69
CA ALA A 60 -1.06 12.25 -11.30
C ALA A 60 -1.13 11.58 -12.68
N ILE A 61 -1.97 10.55 -12.84
CA ILE A 61 -2.24 9.89 -14.13
C ILE A 61 -2.88 10.89 -15.09
N GLN A 62 -3.92 11.63 -14.67
CA GLN A 62 -4.57 12.66 -15.51
C GLN A 62 -3.56 13.67 -16.07
N ASN A 63 -2.64 14.13 -15.23
CA ASN A 63 -1.67 15.16 -15.60
C ASN A 63 -0.50 14.61 -16.43
N LYS A 64 0.06 13.46 -16.05
CA LYS A 64 1.31 12.91 -16.63
C LYS A 64 1.09 11.90 -17.75
N ARG A 65 -0.13 11.36 -17.88
CA ARG A 65 -0.50 10.27 -18.79
C ARG A 65 -1.89 10.53 -19.40
N ARG A 66 -2.01 11.61 -20.17
CA ARG A 66 -3.26 11.96 -20.88
C ARG A 66 -3.80 10.75 -21.66
N GLY A 67 -5.11 10.53 -21.59
CA GLY A 67 -5.80 9.41 -22.24
C GLY A 67 -5.72 8.07 -21.50
N MET A 68 -4.84 7.91 -20.51
CA MET A 68 -4.65 6.62 -19.84
C MET A 68 -5.86 6.19 -19.02
N LEU A 69 -6.55 7.11 -18.32
CA LEU A 69 -7.76 6.77 -17.57
C LEU A 69 -8.90 6.31 -18.50
N SER A 70 -9.08 6.98 -19.65
CA SER A 70 -10.10 6.61 -20.63
C SER A 70 -9.82 5.27 -21.32
N SER A 71 -8.55 4.88 -21.45
CA SER A 71 -8.17 3.57 -21.99
C SER A 71 -8.32 2.43 -20.98
N GLY A 72 -8.69 2.73 -19.74
CA GLY A 72 -8.71 1.79 -18.64
C GLY A 72 -7.33 1.65 -17.99
N VAL A 73 -7.32 1.49 -16.66
CA VAL A 73 -6.10 1.31 -15.87
C VAL A 73 -6.22 0.04 -15.05
N VAL A 74 -5.20 -0.81 -15.13
CA VAL A 74 -5.02 -1.95 -14.24
C VAL A 74 -4.00 -1.56 -13.18
N LEU A 75 -4.44 -1.53 -11.92
CA LEU A 75 -3.56 -1.28 -10.79
C LEU A 75 -3.06 -2.61 -10.21
N LEU A 76 -1.75 -2.84 -10.29
CA LEU A 76 -1.08 -3.98 -9.65
C LEU A 76 -0.55 -3.56 -8.27
N GLN A 77 -0.97 -4.27 -7.22
CA GLN A 77 -0.56 -4.06 -5.84
C GLN A 77 -0.60 -5.39 -5.07
N ASP A 78 0.04 -5.45 -3.90
CA ASP A 78 -0.02 -6.60 -3.01
C ASP A 78 -1.33 -6.64 -2.20
N ASN A 79 -1.64 -7.80 -1.61
CA ASN A 79 -2.86 -8.04 -0.85
C ASN A 79 -2.81 -7.52 0.60
N ALA A 80 -2.07 -6.44 0.86
CA ALA A 80 -2.00 -5.85 2.20
C ALA A 80 -3.39 -5.42 2.68
N ARG A 81 -3.65 -5.51 3.99
CA ARG A 81 -4.96 -5.20 4.57
C ARG A 81 -5.54 -3.83 4.18
N PRO A 82 -4.75 -2.74 4.11
CA PRO A 82 -5.25 -1.45 3.63
C PRO A 82 -5.68 -1.48 2.16
N HIS A 83 -5.08 -2.34 1.34
CA HIS A 83 -5.33 -2.42 -0.11
C HIS A 83 -6.61 -3.19 -0.44
N THR A 84 -6.97 -4.16 0.41
CA THR A 84 -8.16 -5.01 0.26
C THR A 84 -9.35 -4.55 1.12
N ALA A 85 -9.20 -3.46 1.87
CA ALA A 85 -10.28 -2.89 2.68
C ALA A 85 -11.45 -2.41 1.80
N VAL A 86 -12.68 -2.55 2.30
CA VAL A 86 -13.92 -2.18 1.57
C VAL A 86 -13.89 -0.75 1.03
N ALA A 87 -13.42 0.21 1.84
CA ALA A 87 -13.31 1.61 1.41
C ALA A 87 -12.37 1.78 0.22
N THR A 88 -11.30 0.99 0.17
CA THR A 88 -10.32 1.01 -0.92
C THR A 88 -10.84 0.30 -2.15
N THR A 89 -11.50 -0.85 -2.01
CA THR A 89 -12.08 -1.57 -3.15
C THR A 89 -13.17 -0.76 -3.85
N ILE A 90 -14.04 -0.07 -3.10
CA ILE A 90 -15.03 0.87 -3.66
C ILE A 90 -14.35 1.99 -4.44
N LEU A 91 -13.25 2.54 -3.91
CA LEU A 91 -12.50 3.58 -4.61
C LEU A 91 -11.88 3.07 -5.90
N LEU A 92 -11.35 1.84 -5.90
CA LEU A 92 -10.75 1.21 -7.08
C LEU A 92 -11.76 0.94 -8.19
N GLN A 93 -13.00 0.58 -7.85
CA GLN A 93 -14.10 0.45 -8.82
C GLN A 93 -14.39 1.76 -9.57
N ARG A 94 -14.05 2.91 -8.99
CA ARG A 94 -14.26 4.25 -9.56
C ARG A 94 -12.95 4.88 -10.05
N PHE A 95 -11.88 4.09 -10.18
CA PHE A 95 -10.52 4.58 -10.40
C PHE A 95 -10.15 4.77 -11.87
N GLY A 96 -10.93 4.24 -12.81
CA GLY A 96 -10.92 4.56 -14.25
C GLY A 96 -11.98 5.59 -14.56
#